data_AF-A0A0U4Z276-F1
#
_entry.id   AF-A0A0U4Z276-F1
#
_cell.length_a   1.000
_cell.length_b   1.000
_cell.length_c   1.000
_cell.angle_alpha   90.00
_cell.angle_beta   90.00
_cell.angle_gamma   90.00
#
_symmetry.space_group_name_H-M   'P 1'
#
loop_
_entity.id
_entity.type
_entity.pdbx_description
1 polymer ?
#
loop_
_entity_poly.entity_id
_entity_poly.type
_entity_poly.pdbx_seq_one_letter_code
_entity_poly.pdbx_strand_id
1 'polypeptide(L)'
;MDSLTPEEQEQAKTNYELASQSKYYEMACLAYNKHVYDAMKLDRRLWEPFVCGQLGFHGSLVPIRECLIQLSKDWSLLDLHGDCPFQITENERTTHEKQKSKYEDTLYLWDLVKSQLHTDNSGWVPHSRWEITAQANKELFEMYLETMSEELTPEAARRTWPFPPPQD
;
A
#
# COMPACT_ATOMS: atom_id res chain seq x y z
N MET A 1 -10.14 7.15 -27.42
CA MET A 1 -8.86 6.41 -27.30
C MET A 1 -7.70 7.24 -27.86
N ASP A 2 -7.93 8.11 -28.86
CA ASP A 2 -6.89 8.93 -29.52
C ASP A 2 -6.44 10.20 -28.76
N SER A 3 -6.69 10.32 -27.47
CA SER A 3 -6.28 11.48 -26.66
C SER A 3 -5.45 11.11 -25.42
N LEU A 4 -5.00 9.86 -25.33
CA LEU A 4 -4.24 9.34 -24.19
C LEU A 4 -2.75 9.26 -24.55
N THR A 5 -1.89 9.56 -23.59
CA THR A 5 -0.44 9.39 -23.72
C THR A 5 -0.08 7.91 -23.97
N PRO A 6 1.09 7.60 -24.57
CA PRO A 6 1.48 6.21 -24.82
C PRO A 6 1.45 5.33 -23.57
N GLU A 7 1.84 5.88 -22.42
CA GLU A 7 1.82 5.21 -21.11
C GLU A 7 0.39 4.94 -20.62
N GLU A 8 -0.51 5.92 -20.77
CA GLU A 8 -1.94 5.74 -20.46
C GLU A 8 -2.61 4.70 -21.37
N GLN A 9 -2.21 4.61 -22.64
CA GLN A 9 -2.70 3.61 -23.57
C GLN A 9 -2.24 2.20 -23.21
N GLU A 10 -0.98 2.06 -22.80
CA GLU A 10 -0.43 0.77 -22.34
C GLU A 10 -1.13 0.32 -21.06
N GLN A 11 -1.25 1.21 -20.06
CA GLN A 11 -1.97 0.92 -18.83
C GLN A 11 -3.44 0.54 -19.09
N ALA A 12 -4.11 1.21 -20.03
CA ALA A 12 -5.48 0.88 -20.40
C ALA A 12 -5.61 -0.53 -21.00
N LYS A 13 -4.65 -0.95 -21.84
CA LYS A 13 -4.62 -2.32 -22.39
C LYS A 13 -4.41 -3.35 -21.30
N THR A 14 -3.43 -3.14 -20.42
CA THR A 14 -3.17 -4.03 -19.29
C THR A 14 -4.39 -4.15 -18.38
N ASN A 15 -5.04 -3.04 -18.05
CA ASN A 15 -6.25 -3.04 -17.24
C ASN A 15 -7.39 -3.81 -17.92
N TYR A 16 -7.55 -3.65 -19.23
CA TYR A 16 -8.55 -4.41 -19.99
C TYR A 16 -8.28 -5.91 -20.00
N GLU A 17 -7.02 -6.32 -20.18
CA GLU A 17 -6.62 -7.73 -20.14
C GLU A 17 -6.87 -8.34 -18.76
N LEU A 18 -6.46 -7.66 -17.68
CA LEU A 18 -6.69 -8.11 -16.31
C LEU A 18 -8.18 -8.20 -15.97
N ALA A 19 -8.99 -7.23 -16.40
CA ALA A 19 -10.43 -7.26 -16.20
C ALA A 19 -11.09 -8.43 -16.95
N SER A 20 -10.65 -8.69 -18.19
CA SER A 20 -11.13 -9.81 -18.99
C SER A 20 -10.78 -11.16 -18.35
N GLN A 21 -9.55 -11.32 -17.88
CA GLN A 21 -9.11 -12.54 -17.18
C GLN A 21 -9.86 -12.74 -15.87
N SER A 22 -10.04 -11.68 -15.09
CA SER A 22 -10.80 -11.72 -13.84
C SER A 22 -12.26 -12.15 -14.08
N LYS A 23 -12.89 -11.61 -15.13
CA LYS A 23 -14.26 -11.97 -15.48
C LYS A 23 -14.37 -13.42 -15.96
N TYR A 24 -13.41 -13.88 -16.77
CA TYR A 24 -13.36 -15.28 -17.19
C TYR A 24 -13.21 -16.21 -15.98
N TYR A 25 -12.32 -15.89 -15.05
CA TYR A 25 -12.12 -16.65 -13.81
C TYR A 25 -13.40 -16.70 -12.96
N GLU A 26 -14.08 -15.57 -12.78
CA GLU A 26 -15.37 -15.50 -12.08
C GLU A 26 -16.42 -16.44 -12.71
N MET A 27 -16.55 -16.42 -14.04
CA MET A 27 -17.50 -17.28 -14.77
C MET A 27 -17.12 -18.77 -14.71
N ALA A 28 -15.82 -19.08 -14.77
CA ALA A 28 -15.33 -20.44 -14.58
C ALA A 28 -15.62 -20.94 -13.15
N CYS A 29 -15.41 -20.11 -12.13
CA CYS A 29 -15.80 -20.44 -10.76
C CYS A 29 -17.30 -20.69 -10.62
N LEU A 30 -18.15 -19.87 -11.27
CA LEU A 30 -19.59 -20.13 -11.28
C LEU A 30 -19.93 -21.52 -11.85
N ALA A 31 -19.26 -21.94 -12.93
CA ALA A 31 -19.51 -23.21 -13.60
C ALA A 31 -18.97 -24.42 -12.82
N TYR A 32 -17.78 -24.31 -12.23
CA TYR A 32 -17.03 -25.46 -11.69
C TYR A 32 -16.85 -25.44 -10.16
N ASN A 33 -16.96 -24.30 -9.49
CA ASN A 33 -16.76 -24.16 -8.05
C ASN A 33 -17.63 -23.04 -7.45
N LYS A 34 -18.91 -23.35 -7.26
CA LYS A 34 -19.91 -22.41 -6.75
C LYS A 34 -19.55 -21.78 -5.40
N HIS A 35 -18.87 -22.52 -4.51
CA HIS A 35 -18.44 -22.00 -3.23
C HIS A 35 -17.47 -20.82 -3.38
N VAL A 36 -16.50 -20.93 -4.28
CA VAL A 36 -15.55 -19.85 -4.57
C VAL A 36 -16.26 -18.67 -5.22
N TYR A 37 -17.19 -18.93 -6.15
CA TYR A 37 -17.98 -17.87 -6.78
C TYR A 37 -18.84 -17.09 -5.75
N ASP A 38 -19.49 -17.79 -4.82
CA ASP A 38 -20.28 -17.15 -3.78
C ASP A 38 -19.38 -16.36 -2.80
N ALA A 39 -18.18 -16.86 -2.49
CA ALA A 39 -17.20 -16.13 -1.68
C ALA A 39 -16.70 -14.84 -2.36
N MET A 40 -16.59 -14.80 -3.69
CA MET A 40 -16.21 -13.58 -4.43
C MET A 40 -17.23 -12.44 -4.32
N LYS A 41 -18.50 -12.75 -3.99
CA LYS A 41 -19.54 -11.74 -3.77
C LYS A 41 -19.45 -11.08 -2.40
N LEU A 42 -18.57 -11.58 -1.52
CA LEU A 42 -18.38 -11.02 -0.20
C LEU A 42 -17.93 -9.56 -0.33
N ASP A 43 -18.60 -8.67 0.41
CA ASP A 43 -18.27 -7.26 0.41
C ASP A 43 -16.80 -7.04 0.79
N ARG A 44 -16.11 -6.17 0.03
CA ARG A 44 -14.70 -5.85 0.26
C ARG A 44 -14.40 -5.50 1.70
N ARG A 45 -15.29 -4.75 2.36
CA ARG A 45 -15.14 -4.31 3.75
C ARG A 45 -15.01 -5.47 4.74
N LEU A 46 -15.52 -6.66 4.39
CA LEU A 46 -15.47 -7.85 5.26
C LEU A 46 -14.17 -8.63 5.14
N TRP A 47 -13.52 -8.64 3.98
CA TRP A 47 -12.28 -9.40 3.76
C TRP A 47 -11.01 -8.53 3.73
N GLU A 48 -11.13 -7.23 3.45
CA GLU A 48 -10.01 -6.30 3.36
C GLU A 48 -9.13 -6.24 4.63
N PRO A 49 -9.68 -6.31 5.86
CA PRO A 49 -8.84 -6.37 7.07
C PRO A 49 -7.83 -7.53 7.07
N PHE A 50 -8.18 -8.68 6.46
CA PHE A 50 -7.27 -9.83 6.37
C PHE A 50 -6.15 -9.59 5.36
N VAL A 51 -6.43 -8.88 4.27
CA VAL A 51 -5.43 -8.50 3.27
C VAL A 51 -4.46 -7.47 3.84
N CYS A 52 -4.98 -6.43 4.48
CA CYS A 52 -4.16 -5.42 5.16
C CYS A 52 -3.38 -5.99 6.35
N GLY A 53 -3.93 -6.97 7.07
CA GLY A 53 -3.25 -7.62 8.20
C GLY A 53 -2.12 -8.58 7.79
N GLN A 54 -2.26 -9.26 6.65
CA GLN A 54 -1.20 -10.11 6.08
C GLN A 54 -0.08 -9.27 5.46
N LEU A 55 -0.46 -8.14 4.85
CA LEU A 55 0.44 -7.20 4.23
C LEU A 55 0.70 -6.05 5.20
N GLY A 56 1.34 -6.34 6.34
CA GLY A 56 1.94 -5.31 7.17
C GLY A 56 3.05 -4.61 6.38
N PHE A 57 2.68 -3.77 5.41
CA PHE A 57 3.56 -2.94 4.63
C PHE A 57 4.33 -2.12 5.65
N HIS A 58 5.60 -2.47 5.78
CA HIS A 58 6.57 -1.71 6.57
C HIS A 58 6.23 -1.62 8.07
N GLY A 59 5.47 -2.60 8.59
CA GLY A 59 5.14 -2.72 10.01
C GLY A 59 4.09 -1.72 10.52
N SER A 60 3.39 -1.01 9.62
CA SER A 60 2.35 -0.05 10.01
C SER A 60 0.99 -0.71 10.23
N LEU A 61 0.30 -0.32 11.31
CA LEU A 61 -1.09 -0.71 11.58
C LEU A 61 -2.12 0.26 10.96
N VAL A 62 -1.67 1.28 10.25
CA VAL A 62 -2.55 2.27 9.63
C VAL A 62 -3.54 1.61 8.64
N PRO A 63 -3.11 0.73 7.72
CA PRO A 63 -4.05 0.12 6.76
C PRO A 63 -5.15 -0.70 7.44
N ILE A 64 -4.80 -1.53 8.42
CA ILE A 64 -5.79 -2.34 9.13
C ILE A 64 -6.74 -1.46 9.96
N ARG A 65 -6.23 -0.38 10.57
CA ARG A 65 -7.06 0.57 11.31
C ARG A 65 -8.05 1.30 10.40
N GLU A 66 -7.62 1.68 9.20
CA GLU A 66 -8.51 2.26 8.18
C GLU A 66 -9.65 1.30 7.84
N CYS A 67 -9.34 0.03 7.57
CA CYS A 67 -10.37 -0.97 7.26
C CYS A 67 -11.37 -1.14 8.41
N LEU A 68 -10.91 -1.17 9.67
CA LEU A 68 -11.78 -1.25 10.84
C LEU A 68 -12.66 0.00 11.00
N ILE A 69 -12.14 1.18 10.64
CA ILE A 69 -12.90 2.44 10.63
C ILE A 69 -14.01 2.41 9.59
N GLN A 70 -13.71 1.96 8.37
CA GLN A 70 -14.71 1.82 7.31
C GLN A 70 -15.75 0.75 7.67
N LEU A 71 -15.32 -0.38 8.21
CA LEU A 71 -16.21 -1.46 8.69
C LEU A 71 -17.18 -0.95 9.77
N SER A 72 -16.68 -0.19 10.74
CA SER A 72 -17.50 0.39 11.82
C SER A 72 -18.52 1.40 11.28
N LYS A 73 -18.10 2.24 10.32
CA LYS A 73 -18.96 3.25 9.69
C LYS A 73 -20.09 2.62 8.87
N ASP A 74 -19.77 1.56 8.15
CA ASP A 74 -20.68 0.93 7.18
C ASP A 74 -21.36 -0.32 7.72
N TRP A 75 -21.27 -0.58 9.04
CA TRP A 75 -21.80 -1.79 9.66
C TRP A 75 -23.27 -2.06 9.31
N SER A 76 -24.10 -1.02 9.31
CA SER A 76 -25.53 -1.12 8.96
C SER A 76 -25.79 -1.46 7.48
N LEU A 77 -24.81 -1.26 6.59
CA LEU A 77 -24.90 -1.58 5.18
C LEU A 77 -24.48 -3.03 4.86
N LEU A 78 -23.84 -3.70 5.81
CA LEU A 78 -23.27 -5.05 5.63
C LEU A 78 -24.25 -6.16 6.00
N ASP A 79 -25.49 -5.82 6.37
CA ASP A 79 -26.54 -6.77 6.81
C ASP A 79 -26.08 -7.70 7.94
N LEU A 80 -25.14 -7.20 8.77
CA LEU A 80 -24.60 -7.93 9.91
C LEU A 80 -25.49 -7.75 11.14
N HIS A 81 -25.69 -8.84 11.88
CA HIS A 81 -26.48 -8.81 13.10
C HIS A 81 -25.75 -8.10 14.25
N GLY A 82 -26.52 -7.32 15.01
CA GLY A 82 -26.07 -6.62 16.21
C GLY A 82 -25.33 -5.32 15.91
N ASP A 83 -24.80 -4.71 16.96
CA ASP A 83 -23.98 -3.50 16.84
C ASP A 83 -22.53 -3.85 16.51
N CYS A 84 -21.84 -2.93 15.83
CA CYS A 84 -20.42 -3.10 15.54
C CYS A 84 -19.62 -3.22 16.85
N PRO A 85 -18.78 -4.26 17.01
CA PRO A 85 -17.95 -4.41 18.20
C PRO A 85 -16.84 -3.33 18.29
N PHE A 86 -16.55 -2.65 17.17
CA PHE A 86 -15.58 -1.57 17.10
C PHE A 86 -16.28 -0.22 17.23
N GLN A 87 -16.22 0.36 18.43
CA GLN A 87 -16.74 1.70 18.69
C GLN A 87 -15.61 2.71 18.60
N ILE A 88 -15.45 3.32 17.43
CA ILE A 88 -14.35 4.26 17.18
C ILE A 88 -14.85 5.68 17.41
N THR A 89 -14.25 6.34 18.40
CA THR A 89 -14.57 7.70 18.79
C THR A 89 -14.08 8.72 17.74
N GLU A 90 -14.69 9.90 17.73
CA GLU A 90 -14.28 10.97 16.79
C GLU A 90 -12.82 11.42 16.99
N ASN A 91 -12.34 11.40 18.24
CA ASN A 91 -10.96 11.71 18.54
C ASN A 91 -9.99 10.66 17.96
N GLU A 92 -10.36 9.37 18.01
CA GLU A 92 -9.58 8.30 17.41
C GLU A 92 -9.58 8.38 15.88
N ARG A 93 -10.70 8.78 15.26
CA ARG A 93 -10.78 9.04 13.82
C ARG A 93 -9.85 10.18 13.41
N THR A 94 -9.93 11.31 14.10
CA THR A 94 -9.08 12.48 13.85
C THR A 94 -7.59 12.15 14.02
N THR A 95 -7.26 11.35 15.04
CA THR A 95 -5.89 10.88 15.26
C THR A 95 -5.42 9.96 14.14
N HIS A 96 -6.29 9.05 13.70
CA HIS A 96 -6.00 8.13 12.60
C HIS A 96 -5.78 8.86 11.28
N GLU A 97 -6.59 9.87 10.94
CA GLU A 97 -6.38 10.67 9.71
C GLU A 97 -4.98 11.31 9.65
N LYS A 98 -4.48 11.82 10.78
CA LYS A 98 -3.10 12.34 10.87
C LYS A 98 -2.05 11.24 10.69
N GLN A 99 -2.30 10.04 11.20
CA GLN A 99 -1.40 8.88 11.03
C GLN A 99 -1.44 8.37 9.59
N LYS A 100 -2.61 8.40 8.95
CA LYS A 100 -2.84 8.01 7.57
C LYS A 100 -2.07 8.89 6.61
N SER A 101 -2.18 10.22 6.75
CA SER A 101 -1.40 11.17 5.94
C SER A 101 0.12 10.89 6.04
N LYS A 102 0.66 10.75 7.25
CA LYS A 102 2.10 10.43 7.43
C LYS A 102 2.50 9.09 6.81
N TYR A 103 1.62 8.10 6.89
CA TYR A 103 1.85 6.79 6.30
C TYR A 103 1.85 6.87 4.76
N GLU A 104 0.92 7.62 4.16
CA GLU A 104 0.88 7.87 2.71
C GLU A 104 2.14 8.62 2.23
N ASP A 105 2.59 9.65 2.96
CA ASP A 105 3.84 10.35 2.67
C ASP A 105 5.06 9.40 2.71
N THR A 106 5.07 8.48 3.67
CA THR A 106 6.12 7.46 3.80
C THR A 106 6.08 6.50 2.61
N LEU A 107 4.91 6.00 2.23
CA LEU A 107 4.77 5.13 1.07
C LEU A 107 5.24 5.82 -0.22
N TYR A 108 4.88 7.09 -0.40
CA TYR A 108 5.31 7.89 -1.55
C TYR A 108 6.84 8.01 -1.62
N LEU A 109 7.49 8.35 -0.50
CA LEU A 109 8.94 8.37 -0.40
C LEU A 109 9.54 7.01 -0.78
N TRP A 110 8.97 5.92 -0.26
CA TRP A 110 9.47 4.57 -0.52
C TRP A 110 9.34 4.18 -1.99
N ASP A 111 8.21 4.48 -2.64
CA ASP A 111 8.01 4.23 -4.06
C ASP A 111 8.99 5.03 -4.92
N LEU A 112 9.23 6.30 -4.57
CA LEU A 112 10.24 7.13 -5.22
C LEU A 112 11.63 6.50 -5.12
N VAL A 113 12.06 6.14 -3.91
CA VAL A 113 13.39 5.56 -3.67
C VAL A 113 13.56 4.22 -4.38
N LYS A 114 12.55 3.34 -4.31
CA LYS A 114 12.57 2.04 -5.03
C LYS A 114 12.71 2.24 -6.54
N SER A 115 11.99 3.21 -7.10
CA SER A 115 12.04 3.52 -8.52
C SER A 115 13.44 4.01 -8.92
N GLN A 116 14.03 4.93 -8.15
CA GLN A 116 15.38 5.45 -8.39
C GLN A 116 16.47 4.38 -8.24
N LEU A 117 16.34 3.48 -7.26
CA LEU A 117 17.31 2.41 -7.03
C LEU A 117 17.06 1.16 -7.88
N HIS A 118 15.98 1.16 -8.67
CA HIS A 118 15.51 0.02 -9.46
C HIS A 118 15.44 -1.27 -8.64
N THR A 119 14.84 -1.20 -7.46
CA THR A 119 14.67 -2.31 -6.52
C THR A 119 13.20 -2.50 -6.13
N ASP A 120 12.89 -3.64 -5.53
CA ASP A 120 11.55 -3.97 -5.04
C ASP A 120 11.40 -3.66 -3.54
N ASN A 121 10.29 -4.11 -2.94
CA ASN A 121 10.01 -3.92 -1.51
C ASN A 121 11.03 -4.60 -0.58
N SER A 122 11.83 -5.55 -1.08
CA SER A 122 12.85 -6.23 -0.30
C SER A 122 14.18 -5.48 -0.26
N GLY A 123 14.36 -4.48 -1.14
CA GLY A 123 15.64 -3.79 -1.31
C GLY A 123 16.72 -4.68 -1.94
N TRP A 124 16.34 -5.82 -2.51
CA TRP A 124 17.29 -6.75 -3.10
C TRP A 124 17.92 -6.17 -4.37
N VAL A 125 19.23 -6.31 -4.50
CA VAL A 125 20.03 -5.85 -5.64
C VAL A 125 21.05 -6.93 -6.01
N PRO A 126 21.21 -7.26 -7.30
CA PRO A 126 22.25 -8.17 -7.74
C PRO A 126 23.65 -7.68 -7.34
N HIS A 127 24.55 -8.61 -6.98
CA HIS A 127 25.92 -8.28 -6.57
C HIS A 127 26.67 -7.41 -7.59
N SER A 128 26.44 -7.63 -8.89
CA SER A 128 27.04 -6.85 -9.98
C SER A 128 26.69 -5.36 -9.97
N ARG A 129 25.56 -4.97 -9.38
CA ARG A 129 25.10 -3.57 -9.28
C ARG A 129 25.20 -3.02 -7.85
N TRP A 130 25.55 -3.85 -6.86
CA TRP A 130 25.54 -3.49 -5.45
C TRP A 130 26.29 -2.19 -5.17
N GLU A 131 27.55 -2.08 -5.63
CA GLU A 131 28.39 -0.92 -5.34
C GLU A 131 27.76 0.40 -5.84
N ILE A 132 27.24 0.38 -7.07
CA ILE A 132 26.60 1.54 -7.70
C ILE A 132 25.30 1.89 -6.98
N THR A 133 24.46 0.90 -6.67
CA THR A 133 23.19 1.13 -5.97
C THR A 133 23.40 1.56 -4.52
N ALA A 134 24.41 1.03 -3.82
CA ALA A 134 24.74 1.43 -2.47
C ALA A 134 25.22 2.89 -2.41
N GLN A 135 26.07 3.29 -3.36
CA GLN A 135 26.51 4.68 -3.49
C GLN A 135 25.33 5.61 -3.82
N ALA A 136 24.48 5.25 -4.78
CA ALA A 136 23.29 6.03 -5.14
C ALA A 136 22.31 6.15 -3.95
N ASN A 137 22.12 5.08 -3.17
CA ASN A 137 21.29 5.11 -1.98
C ASN A 137 21.84 6.07 -0.91
N LYS A 138 23.17 6.10 -0.72
CA LYS A 138 23.82 7.03 0.19
C LYS A 138 23.60 8.49 -0.24
N GLU A 139 23.78 8.79 -1.52
CA GLU A 139 23.55 10.14 -2.08
C GLU A 139 22.10 10.57 -1.95
N LEU A 140 21.14 9.70 -2.29
CA LEU A 140 19.71 9.97 -2.13
C LEU A 140 19.33 10.20 -0.66
N PHE A 141 19.95 9.45 0.25
CA PHE A 141 19.72 9.59 1.68
C PHE A 141 20.26 10.91 2.24
N GLU A 142 21.46 11.31 1.84
CA GLU A 142 22.05 12.59 2.23
C GLU A 142 21.19 13.76 1.72
N MET A 143 20.77 13.71 0.45
CA MET A 143 19.83 14.69 -0.13
C MET A 143 18.50 14.75 0.63
N TYR A 144 17.96 13.60 1.04
CA TYR A 144 16.75 13.53 1.85
C TYR A 144 16.95 14.16 3.25
N LEU A 145 18.07 13.88 3.91
CA LEU A 145 18.40 14.47 5.22
C LEU A 145 18.53 15.99 5.14
N GLU A 146 19.16 16.51 4.08
CA GLU A 146 19.28 17.95 3.84
C GLU A 146 17.90 18.58 3.60
N THR A 147 17.10 17.98 2.71
CA THR A 147 15.76 18.47 2.36
C THR A 147 14.82 18.48 3.58
N MET A 148 14.89 17.46 4.42
CA MET A 148 14.02 17.31 5.59
C MET A 148 14.58 17.95 6.86
N SER A 149 15.75 18.59 6.81
CA SER A 149 16.43 19.15 8.00
C SER A 149 15.63 20.23 8.73
N GLU A 150 14.76 20.94 8.01
CA GLU A 150 13.88 21.97 8.57
C GLU A 150 12.60 21.38 9.21
N GLU A 151 12.19 20.18 8.79
CA GLU A 151 10.92 19.56 9.20
C GLU A 151 11.10 18.43 10.22
N LEU A 152 12.21 17.67 10.11
CA LEU A 152 12.45 16.45 10.87
C LEU A 152 13.83 16.48 11.53
N THR A 153 13.89 15.99 12.76
CA THR A 153 15.17 15.67 13.37
C THR A 153 15.90 14.60 12.55
N PRO A 154 17.25 14.61 12.48
CA PRO A 154 18.00 13.61 11.74
C PRO A 154 17.66 12.17 12.13
N GLU A 155 17.38 11.90 13.40
CA GLU A 155 16.98 10.58 13.88
C GLU A 155 15.60 10.15 13.36
N ALA A 156 14.64 11.08 13.30
CA ALA A 156 13.32 10.81 12.74
C ALA A 156 13.39 10.54 11.24
N ALA A 157 14.14 11.36 10.50
CA ALA A 157 14.37 11.16 9.07
C ALA A 157 15.02 9.78 8.79
N ARG A 158 16.03 9.38 9.59
CA ARG A 158 16.65 8.06 9.53
C ARG A 158 15.66 6.90 9.70
N ARG A 159 14.64 7.06 10.55
CA ARG A 159 13.61 6.03 10.78
C ARG A 159 12.60 5.92 9.65
N THR A 160 12.38 7.01 8.90
CA THR A 160 11.45 7.03 7.77
C THR A 160 12.07 6.47 6.49
N TRP A 161 13.41 6.50 6.38
CA TRP A 161 14.11 6.04 5.19
C TRP A 161 13.98 4.52 4.97
N PRO A 162 13.64 4.06 3.75
CA PRO A 162 13.40 2.64 3.45
C PRO A 162 14.64 1.74 3.57
N PHE A 163 15.79 2.24 3.12
CA PHE A 163 17.01 1.43 2.97
C PHE A 163 18.18 2.12 3.68
N PRO A 164 18.27 2.04 5.02
CA PRO A 164 19.31 2.74 5.76
C PRO A 164 20.70 2.29 5.28
N PRO A 165 21.60 3.22 4.89
CA PRO A 165 22.94 2.86 4.45
C PRO A 165 23.73 2.19 5.59
N PRO A 166 24.71 1.32 5.26
CA PRO A 166 25.56 0.68 6.25
C PRO A 166 26.22 1.73 7.16
N GLN A 167 26.27 1.45 8.47
CA GLN A 167 27.09 2.23 9.39
C GLN A 167 28.52 1.69 9.31
N ASP A 168 29.47 2.54 8.93
CA ASP A 168 30.91 2.25 8.97
C ASP A 168 31.42 2.03 10.40
#